data_AF-A0A8N5F331-F1
#
_entry.id   AF-A0A8N5F331-F1
#
_cell.length_a   1.000
_cell.length_b   1.000
_cell.length_c   1.000
_cell.angle_alpha   90.00
_cell.angle_beta   90.00
_cell.angle_gamma   90.00
#
_symmetry.space_group_name_H-M   'P 1'
#
loop_
_entity.id
_entity.type
_entity.pdbx_description
1 polymer ?
#
loop_
_entity_poly.entity_id
_entity_poly.type
_entity_poly.pdbx_seq_one_letter_code
_entity_poly.pdbx_strand_id
1 'polypeptide(L)'
;MGMDALHLRRDRLPCPPRRLLEEEAAGKAACVAGQLWGGSAGLSSRHSSAVRAPRSRASNGKRLLSVTGTEGWSRRVHHCPLSAPCPPLPWAQVAGVHSQALPDLPNGTFDLEQLELTIREAHGSRYHPRPELICLENTHSSAGGRALPLTYLRQVRGLADRYGLRVHMDGARLMNAAVAQGVEPAQIAQHCDSVSLCFSKVCLCGEGPAGLAGASTRQSLPLFAGVGPAGVRAAAAHLGLQRAEITLRRDHEHARRFAEGIQALDSPLCSVSLAAVETNIVMVDVQGAWPSPAELCDRLRAVSEEEEAETGQAVSVLLLPWSARSLRAVWHRDVSARDTELARRKLEFVARKCQEELASGLHPAPPGTGGA
;
A
#
# COMPACT_ATOMS: atom_id res chain seq x y z
N MET A 1 56.95 13.50 16.76
CA MET A 1 56.04 14.30 17.62
C MET A 1 54.66 13.68 17.43
N GLY A 2 54.35 12.57 18.12
CA GLY A 2 53.72 12.52 19.45
C GLY A 2 52.20 12.65 19.29
N MET A 3 51.30 11.81 19.82
CA MET A 3 51.31 10.72 20.80
C MET A 3 50.07 9.82 20.57
N ASP A 4 50.25 8.51 20.77
CA ASP A 4 49.42 7.50 21.49
C ASP A 4 47.97 7.83 21.91
N ALA A 5 46.95 7.04 21.51
CA ALA A 5 46.36 5.84 22.18
C ALA A 5 44.94 6.17 22.74
N LEU A 6 43.90 5.36 22.57
CA LEU A 6 43.66 4.13 23.34
C LEU A 6 42.66 3.19 22.65
N HIS A 7 43.08 1.92 22.54
CA HIS A 7 42.26 0.76 22.22
C HIS A 7 41.68 0.18 23.52
N LEU A 8 40.37 -0.04 23.60
CA LEU A 8 39.75 -0.89 24.63
C LEU A 8 39.18 -2.14 23.97
N ARG A 9 39.99 -3.20 23.94
CA ARG A 9 39.50 -4.58 23.74
C ARG A 9 38.63 -4.94 24.94
N ARG A 10 37.41 -5.40 24.69
CA ARG A 10 36.66 -6.24 25.64
C ARG A 10 36.57 -7.65 25.08
N ASP A 11 36.88 -8.59 25.96
CA ASP A 11 36.97 -10.01 25.71
C ASP A 11 35.70 -10.58 25.09
N ARG A 12 35.88 -11.49 24.13
CA ARG A 12 34.80 -12.29 23.54
C ARG A 12 34.22 -13.20 24.61
N LEU A 13 33.02 -12.86 25.10
CA LEU A 13 32.17 -13.85 25.75
C LEU A 13 31.69 -14.86 24.69
N PRO A 14 31.62 -16.17 25.02
CA PRO A 14 31.19 -17.20 24.07
C PRO A 14 29.74 -16.96 23.67
N CYS A 15 29.51 -16.95 22.36
CA CYS A 15 28.18 -16.83 21.75
C CYS A 15 27.32 -18.05 22.17
N PRO A 16 26.08 -17.85 22.67
CA PRO A 16 25.21 -18.98 23.00
C PRO A 16 24.86 -19.76 21.71
N PRO A 17 24.58 -21.07 21.82
CA PRO A 17 24.30 -21.90 20.65
C PRO A 17 23.11 -21.35 19.85
N ARG A 18 23.26 -21.27 18.53
CA ARG A 18 22.29 -20.77 17.53
C ARG A 18 20.83 -21.21 17.75
N ARG A 19 20.58 -22.37 18.38
CA ARG A 19 19.23 -22.87 18.67
C ARG A 19 18.42 -21.95 19.61
N LEU A 20 19.06 -21.32 20.60
CA LEU A 20 18.33 -20.50 21.58
C LEU A 20 17.81 -19.18 20.98
N LEU A 21 18.55 -18.59 20.02
CA LEU A 21 18.14 -17.35 19.34
C LEU A 21 17.03 -17.58 18.32
N GLU A 22 16.96 -18.76 17.72
CA GLU A 22 15.90 -19.14 16.77
C GLU A 22 14.57 -19.40 17.50
N GLU A 23 14.59 -20.03 18.68
CA GLU A 23 13.41 -20.23 19.52
C GLU A 23 12.89 -18.90 20.11
N GLU A 24 13.77 -17.99 20.53
CA GLU A 24 13.37 -16.69 21.06
C GLU A 24 12.80 -15.76 19.96
N ALA A 25 13.34 -15.84 18.73
CA ALA A 25 12.82 -15.11 17.57
C ALA A 25 11.48 -15.66 17.07
N ALA A 26 11.30 -16.99 17.08
CA ALA A 26 10.03 -17.63 16.79
C ALA A 26 8.97 -17.30 17.87
N GLY A 27 9.37 -17.29 19.14
CA GLY A 27 8.53 -16.85 20.26
C GLY A 27 8.09 -15.40 20.17
N LYS A 28 8.98 -14.48 19.73
CA LYS A 28 8.65 -13.06 19.52
C LYS A 28 7.74 -12.85 18.29
N ALA A 29 7.94 -13.58 17.20
CA ALA A 29 7.03 -13.54 16.05
C ALA A 29 5.64 -14.11 16.37
N ALA A 30 5.58 -15.19 17.15
CA ALA A 30 4.33 -15.76 17.66
C ALA A 30 3.64 -14.82 18.67
N CYS A 31 4.41 -14.08 19.48
CA CYS A 31 3.89 -13.05 20.38
C CYS A 31 3.28 -11.87 19.60
N VAL A 32 3.94 -11.41 18.53
CA VAL A 32 3.40 -10.37 17.64
C VAL A 32 2.10 -10.82 16.96
N ALA A 33 2.02 -12.09 16.53
CA ALA A 33 0.76 -12.65 16.04
C ALA A 33 -0.30 -12.74 17.15
N GLY A 34 0.03 -13.30 18.32
CA GLY A 34 -0.90 -13.42 19.45
C GLY A 34 -1.43 -12.09 19.98
N GLN A 35 -0.65 -11.02 19.86
CA GLN A 35 -1.05 -9.65 20.21
C GLN A 35 -1.91 -8.98 19.12
N LEU A 36 -1.65 -9.24 17.83
CA LEU A 36 -2.46 -8.72 16.72
C LEU A 36 -3.82 -9.40 16.56
N TRP A 37 -3.94 -10.65 17.04
CA TRP A 37 -5.12 -11.50 16.83
C TRP A 37 -5.95 -11.77 18.09
N GLY A 38 -5.56 -11.23 19.25
CA GLY A 38 -6.34 -11.27 20.50
C GLY A 38 -6.41 -12.64 21.20
N GLY A 39 -5.59 -12.81 22.24
CA GLY A 39 -5.92 -13.43 23.54
C GLY A 39 -6.47 -14.88 23.63
N SER A 40 -5.62 -15.78 24.14
CA SER A 40 -5.96 -16.86 25.10
C SER A 40 -7.27 -17.63 24.87
N ALA A 41 -7.33 -18.43 23.81
CA ALA A 41 -8.12 -19.66 23.78
C ALA A 41 -7.18 -20.77 23.31
N GLY A 42 -7.15 -21.89 24.04
CA GLY A 42 -6.22 -22.99 23.83
C GLY A 42 -6.05 -23.31 22.34
N LEU A 43 -4.79 -23.31 21.91
CA LEU A 43 -4.37 -23.76 20.59
C LEU A 43 -4.86 -25.20 20.38
N SER A 44 -6.09 -25.34 19.89
CA SER A 44 -6.48 -26.42 19.02
C SER A 44 -5.41 -26.44 17.93
N SER A 45 -4.67 -27.53 17.88
CA SER A 45 -3.56 -27.81 16.99
C SER A 45 -3.98 -27.81 15.52
N ARG A 46 -4.46 -26.68 14.99
CA ARG A 46 -4.55 -26.46 13.55
C ARG A 46 -3.14 -26.14 13.11
N HIS A 47 -2.42 -27.21 12.77
CA HIS A 47 -1.18 -27.12 12.04
C HIS A 47 -1.39 -26.12 10.90
N SER A 48 -0.57 -25.07 10.86
CA SER A 48 -0.46 -24.19 9.72
C SER A 48 0.17 -24.99 8.58
N SER A 49 -0.59 -25.95 8.04
CA SER A 49 -0.25 -26.67 6.84
C SER A 49 -0.36 -25.66 5.70
N ALA A 50 0.79 -25.20 5.22
CA ALA A 50 0.92 -24.77 3.84
C ALA A 50 0.12 -25.78 2.99
N VAL A 51 -0.74 -25.28 2.10
CA VAL A 51 -1.41 -26.15 1.14
C VAL A 51 -0.32 -26.79 0.29
N ARG A 52 0.09 -27.99 0.71
CA ARG A 52 0.91 -28.89 -0.07
C ARG A 52 -0.05 -29.39 -1.14
N ALA A 53 -0.01 -28.75 -2.31
CA ALA A 53 -0.71 -29.26 -3.47
C ALA A 53 -0.29 -30.74 -3.62
N PRO A 54 -1.22 -31.71 -3.60
CA PRO A 54 -0.87 -33.06 -3.95
C PRO A 54 -0.26 -33.02 -5.34
N ARG A 55 0.95 -33.55 -5.51
CA ARG A 55 1.52 -33.85 -6.83
C ARG A 55 0.67 -34.98 -7.44
N SER A 56 -0.53 -34.66 -7.90
CA SER A 56 -1.23 -35.49 -8.87
C SER A 56 -0.79 -35.01 -10.25
N ARG A 57 -0.12 -35.89 -11.00
CA ARG A 57 0.07 -35.76 -12.44
C ARG A 57 -1.31 -35.78 -13.11
N ALA A 58 -1.94 -34.63 -13.22
CA ALA A 58 -3.06 -34.39 -14.11
C ALA A 58 -3.11 -32.89 -14.38
N SER A 59 -2.85 -32.54 -15.63
CA SER A 59 -2.71 -31.21 -16.21
C SER A 59 -4.04 -30.46 -16.32
N ASN A 60 -4.70 -30.16 -15.21
CA ASN A 60 -5.85 -29.25 -15.20
C ASN A 60 -5.51 -28.00 -14.41
N GLY A 61 -5.30 -26.89 -15.14
CA GLY A 61 -4.83 -25.61 -14.64
C GLY A 61 -5.67 -25.06 -13.48
N LYS A 62 -4.98 -24.49 -12.49
CA LYS A 62 -5.56 -23.83 -11.33
C LYS A 62 -5.74 -22.34 -11.62
N ARG A 63 -6.87 -21.73 -11.20
CA ARG A 63 -7.14 -20.31 -11.38
C ARG A 63 -7.18 -19.59 -10.03
N LEU A 64 -6.43 -18.49 -9.97
CA LEU A 64 -6.56 -17.45 -8.96
C LEU A 64 -7.63 -16.48 -9.47
N LEU A 65 -8.71 -16.23 -8.73
CA LEU A 65 -9.50 -15.03 -8.95
C LEU A 65 -8.80 -13.92 -8.19
N SER A 66 -7.85 -13.28 -8.88
CA SER A 66 -7.21 -12.09 -8.35
C SER A 66 -8.14 -10.92 -8.58
N VAL A 67 -8.72 -10.38 -7.53
CA VAL A 67 -8.95 -8.93 -7.54
C VAL A 67 -7.70 -8.31 -6.99
N THR A 68 -7.01 -7.62 -7.89
CA THR A 68 -6.16 -6.47 -7.62
C THR A 68 -5.76 -5.95 -8.99
N GLY A 69 -6.13 -4.72 -9.29
CA GLY A 69 -5.32 -3.87 -10.15
C GLY A 69 -3.91 -3.78 -9.57
N THR A 70 -3.08 -4.80 -9.79
CA THR A 70 -1.64 -4.78 -9.48
C THR A 70 -0.88 -3.88 -10.45
N GLU A 71 -1.45 -2.76 -10.89
CA GLU A 71 -0.66 -1.71 -11.54
C GLU A 71 0.43 -1.20 -10.58
N GLY A 72 0.19 -1.25 -9.26
CA GLY A 72 1.13 -0.82 -8.22
C GLY A 72 2.30 -1.78 -7.93
N TRP A 73 2.19 -3.08 -8.26
CA TRP A 73 3.33 -4.02 -8.21
C TRP A 73 4.01 -4.14 -9.58
N SER A 74 3.27 -3.93 -10.67
CA SER A 74 3.78 -3.92 -12.03
C SER A 74 4.78 -2.78 -12.30
N ARG A 75 4.61 -1.59 -11.69
CA ARG A 75 5.53 -0.45 -11.95
C ARG A 75 6.81 -0.40 -11.14
N ARG A 76 7.03 -1.28 -10.15
CA ARG A 76 8.26 -1.24 -9.33
C ARG A 76 9.37 -2.18 -9.77
N VAL A 77 9.17 -2.90 -10.86
CA VAL A 77 10.21 -3.65 -11.54
C VAL A 77 10.23 -3.14 -12.97
N HIS A 78 11.06 -2.12 -13.17
CA HIS A 78 11.45 -1.48 -14.44
C HIS A 78 10.63 -0.28 -14.93
N HIS A 79 11.32 0.86 -15.03
CA HIS A 79 11.15 1.82 -16.11
C HIS A 79 11.14 1.04 -17.43
N CYS A 80 10.02 0.97 -18.13
CA CYS A 80 9.97 0.47 -19.50
C CYS A 80 9.01 1.37 -20.30
N PRO A 81 9.48 2.01 -21.39
CA PRO A 81 8.64 2.83 -22.25
C PRO A 81 7.57 1.96 -22.93
N LEU A 82 6.46 2.61 -23.31
CA LEU A 82 5.18 2.07 -23.82
C LEU A 82 5.24 1.15 -25.07
N SER A 83 6.41 0.62 -25.46
CA SER A 83 6.63 -0.14 -26.69
C SER A 83 7.18 -1.57 -26.53
N ALA A 84 7.20 -2.15 -25.32
CA ALA A 84 7.67 -3.53 -25.10
C ALA A 84 6.64 -4.42 -24.36
N PRO A 85 6.54 -5.72 -24.71
CA PRO A 85 5.56 -6.65 -24.12
C PRO A 85 5.79 -6.81 -22.61
N CYS A 86 4.71 -6.64 -21.85
CA CYS A 86 4.68 -6.81 -20.39
C CYS A 86 5.15 -8.24 -20.02
N PRO A 87 6.13 -8.42 -19.12
CA PRO A 87 6.54 -9.77 -18.72
C PRO A 87 5.39 -10.47 -17.96
N PRO A 88 5.33 -11.81 -17.99
CA PRO A 88 4.25 -12.56 -17.33
C PRO A 88 4.18 -12.23 -15.85
N LEU A 89 2.95 -12.10 -15.33
CA LEU A 89 2.70 -11.80 -13.92
C LEU A 89 3.42 -12.82 -13.02
N PRO A 90 4.08 -12.40 -11.91
CA PRO A 90 4.95 -13.27 -11.11
C PRO A 90 4.30 -14.58 -10.67
N TRP A 91 3.00 -14.57 -10.38
CA TRP A 91 2.24 -15.75 -9.98
C TRP A 91 2.06 -16.79 -11.10
N ALA A 92 2.03 -16.38 -12.36
CA ALA A 92 1.89 -17.29 -13.50
C ALA A 92 3.15 -18.16 -13.63
N GLN A 93 4.32 -17.53 -13.47
CA GLN A 93 5.62 -18.19 -13.54
C GLN A 93 5.90 -19.03 -12.29
N VAL A 94 5.53 -18.52 -11.12
CA VAL A 94 5.84 -19.13 -9.83
C VAL A 94 4.88 -20.26 -9.46
N ALA A 95 3.58 -20.03 -9.62
CA ALA A 95 2.53 -20.91 -9.11
C ALA A 95 1.76 -21.62 -10.23
N GLY A 96 2.01 -21.29 -11.50
CA GLY A 96 1.28 -21.86 -12.63
C GLY A 96 -0.22 -21.54 -12.57
N VAL A 97 -0.60 -20.45 -11.90
CA VAL A 97 -2.00 -20.03 -11.77
C VAL A 97 -2.33 -19.03 -12.87
N HIS A 98 -3.61 -18.89 -13.20
CA HIS A 98 -4.14 -17.82 -14.06
C HIS A 98 -4.93 -16.83 -13.21
N SER A 99 -4.83 -15.52 -13.46
CA SER A 99 -5.70 -14.51 -12.83
C SER A 99 -6.91 -14.18 -13.69
N GLN A 100 -8.08 -14.13 -13.10
CA GLN A 100 -9.23 -13.44 -13.68
C GLN A 100 -9.47 -12.16 -12.90
N ALA A 101 -9.27 -11.00 -13.53
CA ALA A 101 -9.52 -9.69 -12.92
C ALA A 101 -10.99 -9.29 -13.06
N LEU A 102 -11.50 -8.59 -12.05
CA LEU A 102 -12.80 -7.91 -12.07
C LEU A 102 -12.58 -6.41 -12.03
N PRO A 103 -13.47 -5.61 -12.65
CA PRO A 103 -13.38 -4.16 -12.57
C PRO A 103 -13.65 -3.68 -11.13
N ASP A 104 -12.82 -2.75 -10.66
CA ASP A 104 -13.01 -2.12 -9.36
C ASP A 104 -14.13 -1.07 -9.45
N LEU A 105 -14.97 -1.02 -8.42
CA LEU A 105 -15.92 0.06 -8.17
C LEU A 105 -15.19 1.24 -7.48
N PRO A 106 -15.72 2.47 -7.57
CA PRO A 106 -15.07 3.65 -6.99
C PRO A 106 -14.82 3.60 -5.47
N ASN A 107 -15.53 2.73 -4.75
CA ASN A 107 -15.33 2.49 -3.31
C ASN A 107 -14.26 1.42 -3.01
N GLY A 108 -13.54 0.92 -4.02
CA GLY A 108 -12.54 -0.13 -3.88
C GLY A 108 -13.10 -1.55 -3.79
N THR A 109 -14.42 -1.72 -3.76
CA THR A 109 -15.07 -3.03 -3.86
C THR A 109 -15.20 -3.45 -5.32
N PHE A 110 -15.62 -4.67 -5.59
CA PHE A 110 -16.09 -5.12 -6.90
C PHE A 110 -17.51 -5.67 -6.77
N ASP A 111 -18.21 -5.72 -7.90
CA ASP A 111 -19.57 -6.26 -7.98
C ASP A 111 -19.59 -7.75 -7.60
N LEU A 112 -20.35 -8.07 -6.55
CA LEU A 112 -20.49 -9.42 -6.03
C LEU A 112 -21.31 -10.32 -6.96
N GLU A 113 -22.27 -9.76 -7.70
CA GLU A 113 -23.05 -10.52 -8.68
C GLU A 113 -22.15 -10.93 -9.84
N GLN A 114 -21.31 -10.00 -10.31
CA GLN A 114 -20.31 -10.29 -11.33
C GLN A 114 -19.26 -11.30 -10.85
N LEU A 115 -18.81 -11.21 -9.60
CA LEU A 115 -17.92 -12.21 -9.01
C LEU A 115 -18.59 -13.60 -8.99
N GLU A 116 -19.83 -13.68 -8.49
CA GLU A 116 -20.56 -14.95 -8.40
C GLU A 116 -20.83 -15.55 -9.78
N LEU A 117 -21.20 -14.73 -10.77
CA LEU A 117 -21.35 -15.16 -12.16
C LEU A 117 -20.04 -15.76 -12.70
N THR A 118 -18.92 -15.05 -12.51
CA THR A 118 -17.59 -15.50 -12.96
C THR A 118 -17.18 -16.82 -12.30
N ILE A 119 -17.45 -16.97 -11.00
CA ILE A 119 -17.20 -18.21 -10.29
C ILE A 119 -18.07 -19.32 -10.87
N ARG A 120 -19.37 -19.09 -11.04
CA ARG A 120 -20.34 -20.09 -11.51
C ARG A 120 -20.04 -20.59 -12.91
N GLU A 121 -19.65 -19.72 -13.84
CA GLU A 121 -19.28 -20.10 -15.22
C GLU A 121 -17.99 -20.93 -15.29
N ALA A 122 -17.07 -20.69 -14.36
CA ALA A 122 -15.86 -21.49 -14.23
C ALA A 122 -16.11 -22.79 -13.45
N HIS A 123 -17.06 -22.77 -12.51
CA HIS A 123 -17.37 -23.89 -11.63
C HIS A 123 -18.09 -25.02 -12.37
N GLY A 124 -17.43 -26.18 -12.49
CA GLY A 124 -17.98 -27.35 -13.20
C GLY A 124 -17.75 -27.36 -14.71
N SER A 125 -17.13 -26.32 -15.28
CA SER A 125 -16.71 -26.33 -16.68
C SER A 125 -15.44 -27.17 -16.88
N ARG A 126 -15.41 -27.95 -17.96
CA ARG A 126 -14.19 -28.68 -18.42
C ARG A 126 -13.24 -27.81 -19.23
N TYR A 127 -13.71 -26.65 -19.68
CA TYR A 127 -12.97 -25.72 -20.55
C TYR A 127 -12.40 -24.53 -19.79
N HIS A 128 -12.90 -24.26 -18.59
CA HIS A 128 -12.41 -23.17 -17.75
C HIS A 128 -11.54 -23.72 -16.62
N PRO A 129 -10.49 -22.99 -16.20
CA PRO A 129 -9.68 -23.42 -15.08
C PRO A 129 -10.44 -23.18 -13.77
N ARG A 130 -10.25 -24.09 -12.81
CA ARG A 130 -11.04 -24.11 -11.57
C ARG A 130 -10.66 -22.93 -10.66
N PRO A 131 -11.62 -22.12 -10.21
CA PRO A 131 -11.36 -21.08 -9.24
C PRO A 131 -10.98 -21.71 -7.89
N GLU A 132 -9.89 -21.23 -7.26
CA GLU A 132 -9.47 -21.73 -5.93
C GLU A 132 -9.32 -20.63 -4.87
N LEU A 133 -9.17 -19.36 -5.27
CA LEU A 133 -8.84 -18.24 -4.37
C LEU A 133 -9.49 -16.95 -4.85
N ILE A 134 -10.06 -16.18 -3.94
CA ILE A 134 -10.43 -14.78 -4.10
C ILE A 134 -9.37 -13.93 -3.42
N CYS A 135 -8.74 -13.00 -4.14
CA CYS A 135 -7.87 -11.98 -3.56
C CYS A 135 -8.65 -10.68 -3.35
N LEU A 136 -8.42 -10.01 -2.22
CA LEU A 136 -8.92 -8.68 -1.89
C LEU A 136 -7.75 -7.76 -1.56
N GLU A 137 -7.88 -6.45 -1.72
CA GLU A 137 -6.91 -5.46 -1.22
C GLU A 137 -7.57 -4.52 -0.22
N ASN A 138 -7.00 -4.38 0.98
CA ASN A 138 -7.54 -3.49 2.01
C ASN A 138 -6.42 -2.79 2.80
N THR A 139 -6.26 -1.47 2.71
CA THR A 139 -7.00 -0.46 1.96
C THR A 139 -6.70 -0.47 0.45
N HIS A 140 -7.69 -0.26 -0.42
CA HIS A 140 -7.52 -0.29 -1.88
C HIS A 140 -6.73 0.93 -2.39
N SER A 141 -5.49 0.71 -2.83
CA SER A 141 -4.54 1.77 -3.15
C SER A 141 -4.93 2.59 -4.39
N SER A 142 -5.48 1.94 -5.42
CA SER A 142 -5.85 2.63 -6.68
C SER A 142 -7.13 3.46 -6.55
N ALA A 143 -7.98 3.12 -5.58
CA ALA A 143 -9.18 3.90 -5.27
C ALA A 143 -8.91 5.04 -4.27
N GLY A 144 -7.65 5.33 -3.96
CA GLY A 144 -7.28 6.38 -3.01
C GLY A 144 -7.25 5.94 -1.55
N GLY A 145 -6.98 4.66 -1.27
CA GLY A 145 -6.88 4.15 0.09
C GLY A 145 -8.23 3.89 0.74
N ARG A 146 -9.23 3.45 -0.03
CA ARG A 146 -10.58 3.10 0.47
C ARG A 146 -10.52 1.87 1.37
N ALA A 147 -11.20 1.92 2.48
CA ALA A 147 -11.32 0.80 3.41
C ALA A 147 -12.54 -0.05 3.00
N LEU A 148 -12.32 -1.35 2.77
CA LEU A 148 -13.43 -2.25 2.42
C LEU A 148 -14.37 -2.40 3.63
N PRO A 149 -15.68 -2.16 3.47
CA PRO A 149 -16.64 -2.30 4.57
C PRO A 149 -16.69 -3.73 5.12
N LEU A 150 -16.84 -3.89 6.45
CA LEU A 150 -17.00 -5.21 7.07
C LEU A 150 -18.19 -6.01 6.50
N THR A 151 -19.28 -5.33 6.15
CA THR A 151 -20.46 -5.96 5.53
C THR A 151 -20.11 -6.62 4.20
N TYR A 152 -19.29 -5.95 3.39
CA TYR A 152 -18.79 -6.46 2.12
C TYR A 152 -17.86 -7.65 2.32
N LEU A 153 -16.92 -7.57 3.25
CA LEU A 153 -16.02 -8.68 3.58
C LEU A 153 -16.79 -9.92 4.03
N ARG A 154 -17.85 -9.74 4.83
CA ARG A 154 -18.75 -10.82 5.23
C ARG A 154 -19.49 -11.44 4.04
N GLN A 155 -19.94 -10.63 3.08
CA GLN A 155 -20.58 -11.13 1.87
C GLN A 155 -19.61 -11.94 0.99
N VAL A 156 -18.37 -11.46 0.81
CA VAL A 156 -17.32 -12.18 0.08
C VAL A 156 -17.00 -13.50 0.77
N ARG A 157 -16.85 -13.52 2.09
CA ARG A 157 -16.63 -14.75 2.87
C ARG A 157 -17.78 -15.75 2.65
N GLY A 158 -19.03 -15.30 2.75
CA GLY A 158 -20.19 -16.15 2.52
C GLY A 158 -20.25 -16.72 1.10
N LEU A 159 -19.88 -15.92 0.09
CA LEU A 159 -19.78 -16.38 -1.29
C LEU A 159 -18.66 -17.42 -1.45
N ALA A 160 -17.49 -17.16 -0.87
CA ALA A 160 -16.36 -18.08 -0.90
C ALA A 160 -16.72 -19.43 -0.24
N ASP A 161 -17.44 -19.42 0.88
CA ASP A 161 -17.89 -20.63 1.58
C ASP A 161 -18.87 -21.46 0.73
N ARG A 162 -19.81 -20.81 0.03
CA ARG A 162 -20.76 -21.50 -0.87
C ARG A 162 -20.07 -22.29 -1.97
N TYR A 163 -18.95 -21.77 -2.49
CA TYR A 163 -18.21 -22.36 -3.60
C TYR A 163 -16.91 -23.08 -3.19
N GLY A 164 -16.64 -23.20 -1.88
CA GLY A 164 -15.43 -23.85 -1.36
C GLY A 164 -14.13 -23.13 -1.73
N LEU A 165 -14.18 -21.81 -1.91
CA LEU A 165 -13.03 -20.96 -2.26
C LEU A 165 -12.33 -20.43 -1.01
N ARG A 166 -11.03 -20.18 -1.13
CA ARG A 166 -10.27 -19.45 -0.12
C ARG A 166 -10.31 -17.94 -0.38
N VAL A 167 -10.08 -17.16 0.66
CA VAL A 167 -9.97 -15.70 0.60
C VAL A 167 -8.61 -15.26 1.11
N HIS A 168 -7.87 -14.52 0.28
CA HIS A 168 -6.64 -13.84 0.68
C HIS A 168 -6.87 -12.33 0.66
N MET A 169 -6.38 -11.63 1.68
CA MET A 169 -6.36 -10.17 1.68
C MET A 169 -4.91 -9.67 1.58
N ASP A 170 -4.62 -8.88 0.53
CA ASP A 170 -3.50 -7.96 0.53
C ASP A 170 -3.79 -6.84 1.53
N GLY A 171 -3.27 -7.01 2.74
CA GLY A 171 -3.42 -6.07 3.84
C GLY A 171 -2.20 -5.17 3.98
N ALA A 172 -1.54 -4.78 2.87
CA ALA A 172 -0.38 -3.88 2.92
C ALA A 172 -0.60 -2.61 3.76
N ARG A 173 -1.86 -2.17 3.93
CA ARG A 173 -2.30 -1.10 4.82
C ARG A 173 -3.50 -1.50 5.68
N LEU A 174 -3.57 -2.76 6.15
CA LEU A 174 -4.67 -3.27 6.98
C LEU A 174 -4.93 -2.40 8.21
N MET A 175 -3.86 -1.93 8.86
CA MET A 175 -3.97 -1.06 10.04
C MET A 175 -4.65 0.27 9.70
N ASN A 176 -4.44 0.82 8.49
CA ASN A 176 -5.16 2.02 8.06
C ASN A 176 -6.66 1.75 7.92
N ALA A 177 -7.04 0.59 7.36
CA ALA A 177 -8.45 0.22 7.25
C ALA A 177 -9.11 0.02 8.62
N ALA A 178 -8.40 -0.61 9.56
CA ALA A 178 -8.86 -0.82 10.93
C ALA A 178 -9.09 0.52 11.65
N VAL A 179 -8.13 1.45 11.59
CA VAL A 179 -8.24 2.78 12.19
C VAL A 179 -9.37 3.60 11.57
N ALA A 180 -9.50 3.59 10.23
CA ALA A 180 -10.55 4.33 9.55
C ALA A 180 -11.97 3.82 9.86
N GLN A 181 -12.12 2.51 10.06
CA GLN A 181 -13.40 1.90 10.44
C GLN A 181 -13.65 1.89 11.95
N GLY A 182 -12.65 2.22 12.78
CA GLY A 182 -12.75 2.17 14.24
C GLY A 182 -12.93 0.75 14.78
N VAL A 183 -12.29 -0.24 14.14
CA VAL A 183 -12.42 -1.67 14.47
C VAL A 183 -11.06 -2.29 14.71
N GLU A 184 -11.02 -3.41 15.43
CA GLU A 184 -9.80 -4.18 15.60
C GLU A 184 -9.38 -4.84 14.28
N PRO A 185 -8.08 -4.90 13.93
CA PRO A 185 -7.61 -5.58 12.71
C PRO A 185 -8.11 -7.03 12.59
N ALA A 186 -8.26 -7.71 13.73
CA ALA A 186 -8.81 -9.08 13.80
C ALA A 186 -10.25 -9.17 13.27
N GLN A 187 -11.08 -8.12 13.46
CA GLN A 187 -12.45 -8.09 12.97
C GLN A 187 -12.55 -7.99 11.46
N ILE A 188 -11.55 -7.39 10.80
CA ILE A 188 -11.45 -7.38 9.33
C ILE A 188 -11.00 -8.76 8.85
N ALA A 189 -9.94 -9.28 9.46
CA ALA A 189 -9.23 -10.42 8.92
C ALA A 189 -9.84 -11.78 9.28
N GLN A 190 -10.77 -11.86 10.24
CA GLN A 190 -11.62 -13.05 10.45
C GLN A 190 -12.42 -13.47 9.20
N HIS A 191 -12.60 -12.56 8.24
CA HIS A 191 -13.29 -12.83 6.97
C HIS A 191 -12.36 -13.39 5.88
N CYS A 192 -11.09 -13.68 6.20
CA CYS A 192 -10.08 -14.15 5.26
C CYS A 192 -9.37 -15.39 5.79
N ASP A 193 -8.96 -16.29 4.87
CA ASP A 193 -8.13 -17.44 5.22
C ASP A 193 -6.66 -17.04 5.43
N SER A 194 -6.23 -15.95 4.80
CA SER A 194 -4.89 -15.40 4.96
C SER A 194 -4.88 -13.91 4.70
N VAL A 195 -3.97 -13.20 5.39
CA VAL A 195 -3.80 -11.75 5.25
C VAL A 195 -2.31 -11.41 5.19
N SER A 196 -1.92 -10.53 4.27
CA SER A 196 -0.59 -9.94 4.24
C SER A 196 -0.57 -8.64 5.06
N LEU A 197 0.59 -8.27 5.63
CA LEU A 197 0.75 -6.98 6.31
C LEU A 197 2.12 -6.39 5.98
N CYS A 198 2.18 -5.09 5.69
CA CYS A 198 3.42 -4.41 5.33
C CYS A 198 3.95 -3.53 6.46
N PHE A 199 4.96 -4.02 7.19
CA PHE A 199 5.57 -3.25 8.28
C PHE A 199 6.30 -1.99 7.83
N SER A 200 6.86 -1.94 6.61
CA SER A 200 7.56 -0.72 6.18
C SER A 200 6.64 0.49 5.93
N LYS A 201 5.31 0.27 5.86
CA LYS A 201 4.31 1.33 5.70
C LYS A 201 3.65 1.72 7.02
N VAL A 202 3.54 0.77 7.94
CA VAL A 202 2.94 0.96 9.28
C VAL A 202 3.99 1.37 10.32
N CYS A 203 5.19 0.83 10.20
CA CYS A 203 6.29 0.93 11.16
C CYS A 203 7.46 1.69 10.52
N LEU A 204 7.28 2.98 10.24
CA LEU A 204 8.45 3.84 10.17
C LEU A 204 8.89 4.01 11.64
N CYS A 205 10.03 3.44 12.01
CA CYS A 205 10.83 3.78 13.20
C CYS A 205 11.89 4.76 12.67
N GLY A 206 11.96 6.04 13.03
CA GLY A 206 12.26 6.61 14.34
C GLY A 206 13.77 6.90 14.27
N GLU A 207 14.16 8.18 14.20
CA GLU A 207 15.53 8.63 13.95
C GLU A 207 16.56 7.89 14.80
N GLY A 208 17.36 7.07 14.13
CA GLY A 208 18.53 6.39 14.64
C GLY A 208 19.38 6.00 13.43
N PRO A 209 20.70 5.84 13.57
CA PRO A 209 21.61 5.63 12.44
C PRO A 209 21.44 4.21 11.89
N ALA A 210 20.35 3.95 11.20
CA ALA A 210 20.12 2.78 10.38
C ALA A 210 18.92 3.06 9.49
N GLY A 211 19.18 3.47 8.24
CA GLY A 211 18.19 3.43 7.18
C GLY A 211 17.65 2.00 7.04
N LEU A 212 16.52 1.72 7.68
CA LEU A 212 15.77 0.47 7.52
C LEU A 212 14.68 0.70 6.47
N ALA A 213 15.12 0.93 5.25
CA ALA A 213 14.28 0.84 4.08
C ALA A 213 13.78 -0.61 3.91
N GLY A 214 12.46 -0.75 3.81
CA GLY A 214 11.73 -1.82 3.10
C GLY A 214 12.16 -3.27 3.30
N ALA A 215 11.37 -4.04 4.06
CA ALA A 215 11.18 -5.46 3.78
C ALA A 215 9.82 -5.95 4.28
N SER A 216 9.01 -6.47 3.37
CA SER A 216 7.83 -7.28 3.67
C SER A 216 8.26 -8.56 4.39
N THR A 217 7.63 -8.88 5.51
CA THR A 217 7.85 -10.16 6.21
C THR A 217 6.95 -11.25 5.63
N ARG A 218 7.56 -12.08 4.78
CA ARG A 218 7.35 -13.52 4.52
C ARG A 218 5.96 -14.06 4.12
N GLN A 219 5.89 -14.57 2.89
CA GLN A 219 5.65 -16.00 2.68
C GLN A 219 6.78 -16.58 1.81
N SER A 220 7.32 -17.71 2.25
CA SER A 220 8.49 -18.39 1.71
C SER A 220 8.21 -19.01 0.34
N LEU A 221 8.77 -18.37 -0.67
CA LEU A 221 8.98 -18.91 -2.01
C LEU A 221 10.51 -19.03 -2.23
N PRO A 222 11.04 -20.10 -2.84
CA PRO A 222 12.47 -20.47 -2.75
C PRO A 222 13.45 -19.55 -3.51
N LEU A 223 13.05 -18.35 -3.93
CA LEU A 223 13.84 -17.49 -4.84
C LEU A 223 14.58 -16.30 -4.17
N PHE A 224 14.45 -16.09 -2.86
CA PHE A 224 15.22 -15.01 -2.19
C PHE A 224 15.87 -15.50 -0.89
N ALA A 225 17.11 -15.98 -1.02
CA ALA A 225 18.01 -16.27 0.09
C ALA A 225 18.73 -14.98 0.53
N GLY A 226 18.59 -14.60 1.80
CA GLY A 226 19.35 -13.49 2.39
C GLY A 226 18.68 -12.87 3.61
N VAL A 227 18.61 -13.59 4.73
CA VAL A 227 18.10 -13.04 6.00
C VAL A 227 19.18 -12.21 6.70
N GLY A 228 19.16 -10.88 6.48
CA GLY A 228 19.73 -9.93 7.47
C GLY A 228 19.03 -10.07 8.83
N PRO A 229 19.52 -9.48 9.93
CA PRO A 229 19.10 -9.79 11.30
C PRO A 229 17.60 -9.58 11.51
N ALA A 230 16.84 -10.67 11.34
CA ALA A 230 15.38 -10.67 11.36
C ALA A 230 14.83 -10.22 12.72
N GLY A 231 15.59 -10.43 13.80
CA GLY A 231 15.24 -9.99 15.16
C GLY A 231 15.16 -8.47 15.32
N VAL A 232 16.10 -7.72 14.74
CA VAL A 232 16.08 -6.24 14.81
C VAL A 232 14.87 -5.69 14.06
N ARG A 233 14.56 -6.27 12.90
CA ARG A 233 13.39 -5.90 12.09
C ARG A 233 12.08 -6.26 12.79
N ALA A 234 12.02 -7.42 13.44
CA ALA A 234 10.85 -7.84 14.21
C ALA A 234 10.60 -6.93 15.42
N ALA A 235 11.67 -6.52 16.13
CA ALA A 235 11.57 -5.57 17.24
C ALA A 235 11.06 -4.19 16.79
N ALA A 236 11.58 -3.67 15.67
CA ALA A 236 11.10 -2.41 15.08
C ALA A 236 9.64 -2.53 14.61
N ALA A 237 9.26 -3.65 13.99
CA ALA A 237 7.88 -3.90 13.59
C ALA A 237 6.94 -3.93 14.80
N HIS A 238 7.32 -4.63 15.88
CA HIS A 238 6.55 -4.72 17.11
C HIS A 238 6.33 -3.34 17.76
N LEU A 239 7.39 -2.53 17.88
CA LEU A 239 7.27 -1.15 18.39
C LEU A 239 6.39 -0.27 17.50
N GLY A 240 6.51 -0.40 16.18
CA GLY A 240 5.67 0.35 15.24
C GLY A 240 4.20 -0.03 15.36
N LEU A 241 3.89 -1.32 15.55
CA LEU A 241 2.52 -1.79 15.75
C LEU A 241 1.88 -1.25 17.03
N GLN A 242 2.63 -1.19 18.13
CA GLN A 242 2.14 -0.65 19.40
C GLN A 242 1.70 0.82 19.30
N ARG A 243 2.27 1.58 18.36
CA ARG A 243 1.96 3.01 18.14
C ARG A 243 1.18 3.26 16.85
N ALA A 244 0.84 2.20 16.11
CA ALA A 244 0.27 2.32 14.78
C ALA A 244 -1.07 3.05 14.81
N GLU A 245 -1.95 2.71 15.76
CA GLU A 245 -3.27 3.32 15.83
C GLU A 245 -3.21 4.85 15.98
N ILE A 246 -2.43 5.33 16.97
CA ILE A 246 -2.25 6.75 17.25
C ILE A 246 -1.61 7.47 16.05
N THR A 247 -0.57 6.87 15.48
CA THR A 247 0.16 7.47 14.35
C THR A 247 -0.72 7.57 13.11
N LEU A 248 -1.42 6.49 12.77
CA LEU A 248 -2.27 6.43 11.58
C LEU A 248 -3.49 7.32 11.71
N ARG A 249 -4.09 7.44 12.90
CA ARG A 249 -5.20 8.38 13.16
C ARG A 249 -4.78 9.81 12.84
N ARG A 250 -3.61 10.23 13.34
CA ARG A 250 -3.02 11.53 13.04
C ARG A 250 -2.76 11.71 11.53
N ASP A 251 -2.23 10.68 10.87
CA ASP A 251 -1.96 10.74 9.43
C ASP A 251 -3.27 10.86 8.60
N HIS A 252 -4.36 10.22 9.04
CA HIS A 252 -5.70 10.35 8.44
C HIS A 252 -6.25 11.77 8.64
N GLU A 253 -6.11 12.33 9.84
CA GLU A 253 -6.50 13.72 10.13
C GLU A 253 -5.74 14.71 9.25
N HIS A 254 -4.43 14.54 9.07
CA HIS A 254 -3.61 15.42 8.23
C HIS A 254 -4.01 15.31 6.75
N ALA A 255 -4.20 14.08 6.24
CA ALA A 255 -4.69 13.84 4.89
C ALA A 255 -6.05 14.52 4.65
N ARG A 256 -6.96 14.41 5.62
CA ARG A 256 -8.28 15.05 5.54
C ARG A 256 -8.18 16.58 5.58
N ARG A 257 -7.38 17.16 6.47
CA ARG A 257 -7.16 18.63 6.54
C ARG A 257 -6.61 19.18 5.23
N PHE A 258 -5.68 18.47 4.59
CA PHE A 258 -5.16 18.88 3.28
C PHE A 258 -6.25 18.83 2.20
N ALA A 259 -7.06 17.78 2.17
CA ALA A 259 -8.17 17.66 1.23
C ALA A 259 -9.23 18.76 1.46
N GLU A 260 -9.57 19.07 2.71
CA GLU A 260 -10.45 20.17 3.07
C GLU A 260 -9.87 21.52 2.60
N GLY A 261 -8.55 21.70 2.73
CA GLY A 261 -7.83 22.85 2.22
C GLY A 261 -7.90 23.01 0.69
N ILE A 262 -7.80 21.91 -0.06
CA ILE A 262 -7.97 21.93 -1.53
C ILE A 262 -9.40 22.30 -1.90
N GLN A 263 -10.38 21.73 -1.20
CA GLN A 263 -11.79 22.04 -1.48
C GLN A 263 -12.10 23.52 -1.16
N ALA A 264 -11.57 24.04 -0.06
CA ALA A 264 -11.75 25.44 0.35
C ALA A 264 -11.08 26.44 -0.62
N LEU A 265 -10.06 26.02 -1.36
CA LEU A 265 -9.43 26.84 -2.39
C LEU A 265 -10.38 27.14 -3.57
N ASP A 266 -11.39 26.28 -3.79
CA ASP A 266 -12.37 26.37 -4.88
C ASP A 266 -11.72 26.65 -6.25
N SER A 267 -10.56 26.04 -6.47
CA SER A 267 -9.76 26.26 -7.66
C SER A 267 -10.32 25.47 -8.84
N PRO A 268 -10.55 26.08 -10.02
CA PRO A 268 -10.88 25.35 -11.25
C PRO A 268 -9.77 24.41 -11.73
N LEU A 269 -8.58 24.42 -11.11
CA LEU A 269 -7.43 23.59 -11.49
C LEU A 269 -7.43 22.22 -10.82
N CYS A 270 -7.87 22.14 -9.56
CA CYS A 270 -7.69 20.96 -8.71
C CYS A 270 -8.99 20.67 -7.97
N SER A 271 -9.45 19.42 -8.00
CA SER A 271 -10.60 18.96 -7.22
C SER A 271 -10.27 17.75 -6.37
N VAL A 272 -10.96 17.61 -5.25
CA VAL A 272 -10.85 16.44 -4.37
C VAL A 272 -12.22 16.04 -3.84
N SER A 273 -12.46 14.74 -3.69
CA SER A 273 -13.66 14.22 -3.04
C SER A 273 -13.37 13.93 -1.57
N LEU A 274 -13.89 14.76 -0.65
CA LEU A 274 -13.74 14.52 0.79
C LEU A 274 -14.33 13.19 1.25
N ALA A 275 -15.42 12.74 0.60
CA ALA A 275 -16.03 11.46 0.90
C ALA A 275 -15.12 10.27 0.53
N ALA A 276 -14.18 10.46 -0.40
CA ALA A 276 -13.21 9.45 -0.80
C ALA A 276 -12.02 9.34 0.15
N VAL A 277 -11.71 10.41 0.91
CA VAL A 277 -10.56 10.48 1.83
C VAL A 277 -10.91 9.82 3.17
N GLU A 278 -10.75 8.50 3.22
CA GLU A 278 -11.00 7.69 4.42
C GLU A 278 -9.74 7.43 5.24
N THR A 279 -8.56 7.46 4.61
CA THR A 279 -7.30 7.05 5.24
C THR A 279 -6.20 8.09 5.00
N ASN A 280 -4.94 7.66 4.81
CA ASN A 280 -3.78 8.53 4.67
C ASN A 280 -3.45 8.85 3.20
N ILE A 281 -4.32 8.56 2.26
CA ILE A 281 -4.12 8.81 0.83
C ILE A 281 -5.16 9.84 0.36
N VAL A 282 -4.69 10.85 -0.37
CA VAL A 282 -5.55 11.82 -1.04
C VAL A 282 -5.28 11.75 -2.54
N MET A 283 -6.36 11.55 -3.30
CA MET A 283 -6.35 11.65 -4.75
C MET A 283 -6.80 13.06 -5.12
N VAL A 284 -5.94 13.81 -5.82
CA VAL A 284 -6.24 15.15 -6.32
C VAL A 284 -6.42 15.07 -7.81
N ASP A 285 -7.61 15.39 -8.30
CA ASP A 285 -7.90 15.44 -9.73
C ASP A 285 -7.48 16.80 -10.29
N VAL A 286 -6.73 16.77 -11.39
CA VAL A 286 -6.27 17.95 -12.12
C VAL A 286 -7.22 18.19 -13.29
N GLN A 287 -7.79 19.39 -13.34
CA GLN A 287 -8.78 19.82 -14.31
C GLN A 287 -8.15 20.57 -15.49
N GLY A 288 -8.82 20.56 -16.65
CA GLY A 288 -8.29 21.22 -17.88
C GLY A 288 -7.10 20.52 -18.57
N ALA A 289 -6.78 20.90 -19.80
CA ALA A 289 -5.70 20.24 -20.55
C ALA A 289 -4.28 20.54 -20.01
N TRP A 290 -4.13 21.64 -19.27
CA TRP A 290 -2.88 22.11 -18.69
C TRP A 290 -3.12 22.74 -17.32
N PRO A 291 -2.20 22.56 -16.35
CA PRO A 291 -0.96 21.78 -16.40
C PRO A 291 -1.23 20.27 -16.38
N SER A 292 -0.31 19.50 -16.94
CA SER A 292 -0.34 18.05 -16.76
C SER A 292 -0.05 17.69 -15.30
N PRO A 293 -0.51 16.54 -14.78
CA PRO A 293 -0.17 16.13 -13.41
C PRO A 293 1.34 16.07 -13.16
N ALA A 294 2.14 15.63 -14.14
CA ALA A 294 3.59 15.61 -14.02
C ALA A 294 4.18 17.04 -13.88
N GLU A 295 3.71 17.96 -14.71
CA GLU A 295 4.15 19.37 -14.66
C GLU A 295 3.73 20.07 -13.37
N LEU A 296 2.51 19.79 -12.87
CA LEU A 296 2.06 20.29 -11.58
C LEU A 296 2.94 19.76 -10.44
N CYS A 297 3.34 18.49 -10.46
CA CYS A 297 4.31 17.92 -9.51
C CYS A 297 5.67 18.64 -9.57
N ASP A 298 6.18 18.93 -10.77
CA ASP A 298 7.46 19.61 -10.92
C ASP A 298 7.41 21.06 -10.43
N ARG A 299 6.29 21.77 -10.67
CA ARG A 299 6.04 23.11 -10.12
C ARG A 299 5.93 23.10 -8.60
N LEU A 300 5.28 22.08 -8.02
CA LEU A 300 5.20 21.89 -6.56
C LEU A 300 6.56 21.54 -5.93
N ARG A 301 7.45 20.89 -6.68
CA ARG A 301 8.81 20.57 -6.23
C ARG A 301 9.74 21.78 -6.28
N ALA A 302 9.66 22.58 -7.34
CA ALA A 302 10.49 23.77 -7.54
C ALA A 302 10.22 24.81 -6.44
N VAL A 303 11.21 25.62 -6.08
CA VAL A 303 11.08 26.75 -5.14
C VAL A 303 11.49 28.01 -5.88
N SER A 304 10.65 29.05 -5.85
CA SER A 304 10.96 30.34 -6.45
C SER A 304 11.20 31.42 -5.39
N GLU A 305 11.99 32.44 -5.74
CA GLU A 305 12.25 33.59 -4.84
C GLU A 305 10.96 34.35 -4.52
N GLU A 306 10.03 34.45 -5.49
CA GLU A 306 8.72 35.08 -5.29
C GLU A 306 7.89 34.34 -4.23
N GLU A 307 7.89 33.01 -4.29
CA GLU A 307 7.18 32.19 -3.32
C GLU A 307 7.78 32.32 -1.93
N GLU A 308 9.12 32.30 -1.80
CA GLU A 308 9.79 32.49 -0.52
C GLU A 308 9.49 33.87 0.06
N ALA A 309 9.40 34.90 -0.78
CA ALA A 309 9.00 36.24 -0.36
C ALA A 309 7.54 36.32 0.12
N GLU A 310 6.61 35.59 -0.52
CA GLU A 310 5.18 35.60 -0.17
C GLU A 310 4.85 34.70 1.03
N THR A 311 5.42 33.50 1.06
CA THR A 311 5.13 32.48 2.08
C THR A 311 6.08 32.54 3.28
N GLY A 312 7.22 33.23 3.13
CA GLY A 312 8.28 33.36 4.12
C GLY A 312 9.12 32.10 4.32
N GLN A 313 8.89 31.03 3.55
CA GLN A 313 9.60 29.75 3.68
C GLN A 313 9.79 29.07 2.33
N ALA A 314 11.00 28.58 2.05
CA ALA A 314 11.26 27.71 0.92
C ALA A 314 10.66 26.31 1.17
N VAL A 315 9.60 25.94 0.43
CA VAL A 315 8.91 24.65 0.60
C VAL A 315 8.90 23.86 -0.71
N SER A 316 9.35 22.60 -0.64
CA SER A 316 9.26 21.64 -1.76
C SER A 316 8.26 20.55 -1.44
N VAL A 317 7.24 20.38 -2.27
CA VAL A 317 6.17 19.39 -2.06
C VAL A 317 6.33 18.26 -3.08
N LEU A 318 6.46 17.04 -2.57
CA LEU A 318 6.62 15.83 -3.38
C LEU A 318 5.29 15.07 -3.47
N LEU A 319 4.65 15.16 -4.64
CA LEU A 319 3.49 14.35 -5.01
C LEU A 319 3.84 13.37 -6.14
N LEU A 320 3.00 12.35 -6.32
CA LEU A 320 3.17 11.37 -7.40
C LEU A 320 2.07 11.55 -8.46
N PRO A 321 2.42 11.72 -9.76
CA PRO A 321 1.45 11.61 -10.84
C PRO A 321 0.92 10.17 -10.90
N TRP A 322 -0.39 10.01 -10.75
CA TRP A 322 -1.03 8.70 -10.65
C TRP A 322 -1.69 8.27 -11.96
N SER A 323 -2.52 9.16 -12.53
CA SER A 323 -3.13 8.97 -13.84
C SER A 323 -2.89 10.18 -14.74
N ALA A 324 -3.40 10.16 -15.97
CA ALA A 324 -3.37 11.31 -16.87
C ALA A 324 -4.03 12.58 -16.28
N ARG A 325 -4.84 12.42 -15.23
CA ARG A 325 -5.68 13.46 -14.65
C ARG A 325 -5.62 13.53 -13.13
N SER A 326 -4.75 12.76 -12.47
CA SER A 326 -4.74 12.71 -11.01
C SER A 326 -3.34 12.63 -10.42
N LEU A 327 -3.22 13.24 -9.25
CA LEU A 327 -2.08 13.20 -8.35
C LEU A 327 -2.43 12.39 -7.11
N ARG A 328 -1.42 11.74 -6.54
CA ARG A 328 -1.53 11.03 -5.28
C ARG A 328 -0.62 11.66 -4.24
N ALA A 329 -1.23 12.10 -3.15
CA ALA A 329 -0.56 12.51 -1.92
C ALA A 329 -0.73 11.40 -0.85
N VAL A 330 0.32 11.16 -0.06
CA VAL A 330 0.29 10.13 0.99
C VAL A 330 0.90 10.70 2.27
N TRP A 331 0.12 10.72 3.34
CA TRP A 331 0.60 11.10 4.67
C TRP A 331 1.21 9.90 5.37
N HIS A 332 2.26 10.17 6.11
CA HIS A 332 2.93 9.20 6.96
C HIS A 332 3.52 9.93 8.15
N ARG A 333 4.09 9.15 9.06
CA ARG A 333 4.59 9.65 10.34
C ARG A 333 5.51 10.88 10.24
N ASP A 334 6.31 10.99 9.19
CA ASP A 334 7.31 12.04 9.04
C ASP A 334 6.74 13.31 8.36
N VAL A 335 5.43 13.33 8.07
CA VAL A 335 4.69 14.51 7.61
C VAL A 335 3.88 15.06 8.78
N SER A 336 4.34 16.18 9.34
CA SER A 336 3.69 16.82 10.48
C SER A 336 2.47 17.65 10.08
N ALA A 337 1.74 18.16 11.08
CA ALA A 337 0.64 19.10 10.86
C ALA A 337 1.14 20.40 10.21
N ARG A 338 2.33 20.86 10.60
CA ARG A 338 2.98 22.03 10.00
C ARG A 338 3.31 21.78 8.53
N ASP A 339 3.88 20.63 8.21
CA ASP A 339 4.23 20.28 6.82
C ASP A 339 2.98 20.19 5.95
N THR A 340 1.87 19.71 6.52
CA THR A 340 0.57 19.65 5.83
C THR A 340 0.06 21.06 5.48
N GLU A 341 0.16 22.02 6.40
CA GLU A 341 -0.24 23.41 6.15
C GLU A 341 0.70 24.10 5.16
N LEU A 342 2.01 23.86 5.24
CA LEU A 342 2.98 24.37 4.27
C LEU A 342 2.72 23.81 2.87
N ALA A 343 2.42 22.51 2.76
CA ALA A 343 2.07 21.89 1.50
C ALA A 343 0.76 22.44 0.90
N ARG A 344 -0.21 22.76 1.76
CA ARG A 344 -1.47 23.40 1.34
C ARG A 344 -1.21 24.79 0.76
N ARG A 345 -0.45 25.64 1.47
CA ARG A 345 -0.08 27.00 1.01
C ARG A 345 0.73 26.97 -0.29
N LYS A 346 1.65 26.01 -0.41
CA LYS A 346 2.40 25.78 -1.64
C LYS A 346 1.47 25.49 -2.82
N LEU A 347 0.52 24.58 -2.62
CA LEU A 347 -0.43 24.21 -3.66
C LEU A 347 -1.34 25.39 -4.04
N GLU A 348 -1.78 26.18 -3.08
CA GLU A 348 -2.54 27.41 -3.29
C GLU A 348 -1.76 28.42 -4.14
N PHE A 349 -0.50 28.68 -3.81
CA PHE A 349 0.39 29.54 -4.60
C PHE A 349 0.55 29.03 -6.04
N VAL A 350 0.93 27.76 -6.21
CA VAL A 350 1.15 27.17 -7.54
C VAL A 350 -0.13 27.13 -8.37
N ALA A 351 -1.27 26.79 -7.76
CA ALA A 351 -2.56 26.76 -8.45
C ALA A 351 -2.96 28.16 -8.94
N ARG A 352 -2.78 29.20 -8.11
CA ARG A 352 -3.02 30.59 -8.49
C ARG A 352 -2.13 31.02 -9.67
N LYS A 353 -0.83 30.71 -9.62
CA LYS A 353 0.10 31.02 -10.72
C LYS A 353 -0.26 30.34 -12.03
N CYS A 354 -0.64 29.06 -11.99
CA CYS A 354 -1.13 28.36 -13.17
C CYS A 354 -2.40 29.01 -13.73
N GLN A 355 -3.31 29.50 -12.88
CA GLN A 355 -4.51 30.21 -13.36
C GLN A 355 -4.18 31.56 -14.00
N GLU A 356 -3.24 32.32 -13.43
CA GLU A 356 -2.75 33.57 -14.01
C GLU A 356 -2.13 33.33 -15.41
N GLU A 357 -1.35 32.25 -15.57
CA GLU A 357 -0.77 31.84 -16.86
C GLU A 357 -1.83 31.38 -17.88
N LEU A 358 -2.86 30.65 -17.42
CA LEU A 358 -4.01 30.29 -18.25
C LEU A 358 -4.77 31.53 -18.74
N ALA A 359 -5.04 32.48 -17.85
CA ALA A 359 -5.79 33.70 -18.16
C ALA A 359 -5.02 34.65 -19.10
N SER A 360 -3.69 34.67 -18.98
CA SER A 360 -2.80 35.48 -19.84
C SER A 360 -2.44 34.81 -21.16
N GLY A 361 -2.81 33.54 -21.37
CA GLY A 361 -2.46 32.78 -22.58
C GLY A 361 -0.97 32.42 -22.69
N LEU A 362 -0.21 32.55 -21.60
CA LEU A 362 1.23 32.25 -21.54
C LEU A 362 1.54 30.77 -21.27
N HIS A 363 0.50 29.93 -21.11
CA HIS A 363 0.68 28.50 -20.91
C HIS A 363 1.19 27.81 -22.18
N PRO A 364 2.10 26.82 -22.07
CA PRO A 364 2.55 26.05 -23.21
C PRO A 364 1.36 25.31 -23.84
N ALA A 365 1.25 25.38 -25.17
CA ALA A 365 0.22 24.64 -25.90
C ALA A 365 0.36 23.14 -25.59
N PRO A 366 -0.76 22.41 -25.40
CA PRO A 366 -0.69 20.96 -25.18
C PRO A 366 0.09 20.32 -26.33
N PRO A 367 0.94 19.30 -26.07
CA PRO A 367 1.65 18.61 -27.12
C PRO A 367 0.62 18.13 -28.15
N GLY A 368 0.67 18.70 -29.34
CA GLY A 368 -0.34 18.49 -30.36
C GLY A 368 -0.54 17.01 -30.60
N THR A 369 -1.80 16.58 -30.70
CA THR A 369 -2.16 15.31 -31.33
C THR A 369 -1.65 15.39 -32.76
N GLY A 370 -0.43 14.89 -33.00
CA GLY A 370 0.16 14.79 -34.32
C GLY A 370 -0.82 14.06 -35.23
N GLY A 371 -1.20 14.74 -36.32
CA GLY A 371 -2.10 14.22 -37.33
C GLY A 371 -1.62 12.89 -37.88
N ALA A 372 -2.59 11.99 -38.10
CA ALA A 372 -2.45 10.78 -38.89
C ALA A 372 -2.23 11.11 -40.37
#